data_AF-A0A0M3JI99-F1
#
_entry.id   AF-A0A0M3JI99-F1
#
_cell.length_a   1.000
_cell.length_b   1.000
_cell.length_c   1.000
_cell.angle_alpha   90.00
_cell.angle_beta   90.00
_cell.angle_gamma   90.00
#
_symmetry.space_group_name_H-M   'P 1'
#
loop_
_entity.id
_entity.type
_entity.pdbx_description
1 polymer ?
#
loop_
_entity_poly.entity_id
_entity_poly.type
_entity_poly.pdbx_seq_one_letter_code
_entity_poly.pdbx_strand_id
1 'polypeptide(L)'
;MFQTTLDEATDPWGVKVERVEMKDVRLPLQLQRAMAAEAEAARTARAKVIAAEGEQKASFALRQAANVISESPSAIQLRYLQTLNSIR
;
A
#
# COMPACT_ATOMS: atom_id res chain seq x y z
N MET A 1 -26.83 9.87 -1.30
CA MET A 1 -27.26 11.15 -1.88
C MET A 1 -27.96 10.96 -3.21
N PHE A 2 -27.34 10.34 -4.23
CA PHE A 2 -27.98 10.20 -5.55
C PHE A 2 -29.26 9.35 -5.56
N GLN A 3 -29.31 8.25 -4.80
CA GLN A 3 -30.53 7.42 -4.69
C GLN A 3 -31.68 8.19 -4.05
N THR A 4 -31.42 8.90 -2.94
CA THR A 4 -32.42 9.68 -2.21
C THR A 4 -33.03 10.79 -3.05
N THR A 5 -32.22 11.52 -3.83
CA THR A 5 -32.72 12.57 -4.74
C THR A 5 -33.60 12.03 -5.88
N LEU A 6 -33.37 10.79 -6.33
CA LEU A 6 -34.18 10.19 -7.39
C LEU A 6 -35.49 9.60 -6.85
N ASP A 7 -35.45 9.00 -5.66
CA ASP A 7 -36.64 8.44 -4.99
C ASP A 7 -37.66 9.56 -4.71
N GLU A 8 -37.22 10.68 -4.11
CA GLU A 8 -38.06 11.87 -3.85
C GLU A 8 -38.70 12.45 -5.12
N ALA A 9 -38.01 12.37 -6.26
CA ALA A 9 -38.51 12.87 -7.55
C ALA A 9 -39.50 11.90 -8.22
N THR A 10 -39.49 10.61 -7.86
CA THR A 10 -40.31 9.56 -8.48
C THR A 10 -41.51 9.11 -7.62
N ASP A 11 -41.55 9.52 -6.35
CA ASP A 11 -42.69 9.36 -5.45
C ASP A 11 -44.04 9.87 -6.01
N PRO A 12 -44.13 11.04 -6.69
CA PRO A 12 -45.40 11.50 -7.28
C PRO A 12 -45.94 10.60 -8.41
N TRP A 13 -45.07 9.77 -9.00
CA TRP A 13 -45.42 8.83 -10.05
C TRP A 13 -45.67 7.41 -9.52
N GLY A 14 -45.56 7.20 -8.20
CA GLY A 14 -45.77 5.90 -7.55
C GLY A 14 -44.71 4.86 -7.88
N VAL A 15 -43.51 5.29 -8.31
CA VAL A 15 -42.39 4.42 -8.68
C VAL A 15 -41.32 4.49 -7.60
N LYS A 16 -40.92 3.33 -7.06
CA LYS A 16 -39.88 3.22 -6.01
C LYS A 16 -38.54 2.82 -6.62
N VAL A 17 -37.46 3.55 -6.30
CA VAL A 17 -36.13 3.30 -6.87
C VAL A 17 -35.30 2.37 -5.97
N GLU A 18 -35.22 1.08 -6.34
CA GLU A 18 -34.50 0.08 -5.54
C GLU A 18 -32.96 0.18 -5.62
N ARG A 19 -32.42 0.57 -6.78
CA ARG A 19 -30.97 0.61 -7.02
C ARG A 19 -30.62 1.63 -8.10
N VAL A 20 -29.62 2.46 -7.82
CA VAL A 20 -29.02 3.36 -8.80
C VAL A 20 -27.58 2.91 -9.04
N GLU A 21 -27.28 2.53 -10.28
CA GLU A 21 -25.92 2.21 -10.72
C GLU A 21 -25.47 3.18 -11.82
N MET A 22 -24.25 3.68 -11.68
CA MET A 22 -23.63 4.52 -12.69
C MET A 22 -23.03 3.60 -13.77
N LYS A 23 -23.59 3.63 -14.99
CA LYS A 23 -23.15 2.75 -16.08
C LYS A 23 -21.82 3.18 -16.68
N ASP A 24 -21.74 4.40 -17.21
CA ASP A 24 -20.56 4.87 -17.94
C ASP A 24 -20.24 6.32 -17.56
N VAL A 25 -18.97 6.57 -17.22
CA VAL A 25 -18.43 7.93 -17.06
C VAL A 25 -17.38 8.15 -18.13
N ARG A 26 -17.63 9.08 -19.04
CA ARG A 26 -16.68 9.43 -20.09
C ARG A 26 -15.86 10.64 -19.65
N LEU A 27 -14.59 10.41 -19.34
CA LEU A 27 -13.65 11.49 -19.11
C LEU A 27 -12.96 11.89 -20.43
N PRO A 28 -12.67 13.18 -20.65
CA PRO A 28 -11.86 13.61 -21.77
C PRO A 28 -10.49 12.93 -21.77
N LEU A 29 -10.03 12.45 -22.93
CA LEU A 29 -8.78 11.69 -23.06
C LEU A 29 -7.54 12.44 -22.54
N GLN A 30 -7.52 13.77 -22.70
CA GLN A 30 -6.43 14.61 -22.19
C GLN A 30 -6.36 14.59 -20.65
N LEU A 31 -7.52 14.70 -19.98
CA LEU A 31 -7.60 14.64 -18.52
C LEU A 31 -7.22 13.26 -18.00
N GLN A 32 -7.67 12.19 -18.67
CA GLN A 32 -7.34 10.82 -18.30
C GLN A 32 -5.82 10.57 -18.33
N ARG A 33 -5.14 11.08 -19.36
CA ARG A 33 -3.67 10.97 -19.47
C ARG A 33 -2.94 11.78 -18.40
N ALA A 34 -3.37 13.02 -18.15
CA ALA A 34 -2.78 13.86 -17.11
C ALA A 34 -2.95 13.22 -15.72
N MET A 35 -4.15 12.72 -15.42
CA MET A 35 -4.46 12.03 -14.16
C MET A 35 -3.67 10.73 -14.00
N ALA A 36 -3.50 9.95 -15.07
CA ALA A 36 -2.70 8.74 -15.05
C ALA A 36 -1.21 9.05 -14.77
N ALA A 37 -0.66 10.08 -15.42
CA ALA A 37 0.73 10.50 -15.22
C ALA A 37 0.97 11.02 -13.78
N GLU A 38 0.05 11.82 -13.25
CA GLU A 38 0.10 12.30 -11.87
C GLU A 38 -0.01 11.14 -10.86
N ALA A 39 -0.94 10.22 -11.08
CA ALA A 39 -1.11 9.05 -10.24
C ALA A 39 0.14 8.15 -10.23
N GLU A 40 0.79 7.96 -11.37
CA GLU A 40 2.03 7.20 -11.49
C GLU A 40 3.21 7.91 -10.79
N ALA A 41 3.34 9.23 -10.94
CA ALA A 41 4.34 10.02 -10.23
C ALA A 41 4.13 9.94 -8.70
N ALA A 42 2.89 10.09 -8.23
CA ALA A 42 2.56 9.96 -6.81
C ALA A 42 2.85 8.54 -6.28
N ARG A 43 2.54 7.51 -7.07
CA ARG A 43 2.80 6.10 -6.71
C ARG A 43 4.30 5.83 -6.59
N THR A 44 5.09 6.25 -7.58
CA THR A 44 6.55 6.05 -7.59
C THR A 44 7.24 6.82 -6.46
N ALA A 45 6.80 8.06 -6.19
CA ALA A 45 7.29 8.84 -5.06
C ALA A 45 7.00 8.13 -3.72
N ARG A 46 5.77 7.66 -3.49
CA ARG A 46 5.39 6.90 -2.29
C ARG A 46 6.19 5.61 -2.15
N ALA A 47 6.40 4.89 -3.25
CA ALA A 47 7.20 3.66 -3.22
C ALA A 47 8.64 3.92 -2.77
N LYS A 48 9.27 5.02 -3.23
CA LYS A 48 10.62 5.41 -2.79
C LYS A 48 10.69 5.76 -1.31
N VAL A 49 9.68 6.47 -0.79
CA VAL A 49 9.61 6.80 0.65
C VAL A 49 9.51 5.53 1.49
N ILE A 50 8.62 4.61 1.12
CA ILE A 50 8.44 3.34 1.82
C ILE A 50 9.73 2.50 1.78
N ALA A 51 10.40 2.46 0.63
CA ALA A 51 11.68 1.75 0.50
C ALA A 51 12.75 2.34 1.42
N ALA A 52 12.92 3.67 1.43
CA ALA A 52 13.88 4.35 2.28
C ALA A 52 13.60 4.15 3.78
N GLU A 53 12.33 4.21 4.19
CA GLU A 53 11.93 3.90 5.57
C GLU A 53 12.20 2.44 5.93
N GLY A 54 11.95 1.52 4.99
CA GLY A 54 12.25 0.10 5.14
C GLY A 54 13.75 -0.16 5.33
N GLU A 55 14.58 0.47 4.51
CA GLU A 55 16.05 0.39 4.60
C GLU A 55 16.56 0.96 5.92
N GLN A 56 16.02 2.08 6.39
CA GLN A 56 16.39 2.67 7.68
C GLN A 56 16.06 1.73 8.84
N LYS A 57 14.84 1.16 8.85
CA LYS A 57 14.41 0.19 9.87
C LYS A 57 15.28 -1.06 9.85
N ALA A 58 15.57 -1.60 8.66
CA ALA A 58 16.44 -2.76 8.50
C ALA A 58 17.86 -2.47 9.01
N SER A 59 18.43 -1.31 8.66
CA SER A 59 19.76 -0.89 9.12
C SER A 59 19.83 -0.75 10.63
N PHE A 60 18.79 -0.20 11.26
CA PHE A 60 18.71 -0.09 12.71
C PHE A 60 18.62 -1.46 13.40
N ALA A 61 17.81 -2.38 12.86
CA ALA A 61 17.71 -3.74 13.37
C ALA A 61 19.04 -4.50 13.25
N LEU A 62 19.72 -4.39 12.10
CA LEU A 62 21.03 -5.00 11.87
C LEU A 62 22.10 -4.45 12.81
N ARG A 63 22.12 -3.13 13.05
CA ARG A 63 23.03 -2.51 14.02
C ARG A 63 22.80 -3.04 15.43
N GLN A 64 21.54 -3.13 15.87
CA GLN A 64 21.23 -3.71 17.18
C GLN A 64 21.69 -5.16 17.27
N ALA A 65 21.41 -5.98 16.24
CA ALA A 65 21.87 -7.36 16.21
C ALA A 65 23.41 -7.45 16.27
N ALA A 66 24.13 -6.59 15.56
CA ALA A 66 25.58 -6.53 15.60
C ALA A 66 26.11 -6.17 17.00
N ASN A 67 25.49 -5.20 17.68
CA ASN A 67 25.86 -4.84 19.05
C ASN A 67 25.67 -6.02 20.02
N VAL A 68 24.52 -6.68 19.98
CA VAL A 68 24.22 -7.85 20.83
C VAL A 68 25.22 -8.98 20.58
N ILE A 69 25.61 -9.20 19.33
CA ILE A 69 26.64 -10.21 18.98
C ILE A 69 28.02 -9.79 19.50
N SER A 70 28.35 -8.51 19.45
CA SER A 70 29.62 -7.99 19.97
C SER A 70 29.72 -8.11 21.50
N GLU A 71 28.60 -7.97 22.21
CA GLU A 71 28.54 -8.12 23.67
C GLU A 71 28.69 -9.57 24.13
N SER A 72 28.34 -10.53 23.27
CA SER A 72 28.40 -11.95 23.60
C SER A 72 29.29 -12.72 22.61
N PRO A 73 30.58 -12.96 22.93
CA PRO A 73 31.52 -13.68 22.06
C PRO A 73 31.04 -15.07 21.62
N SER A 74 30.24 -15.73 22.45
CA SER A 74 29.65 -17.05 22.15
C SER A 74 28.54 -16.99 21.08
N ALA A 75 27.95 -15.82 20.82
CA ALA A 75 26.88 -15.65 19.83
C ALA A 75 27.35 -15.93 18.39
N ILE A 76 28.59 -15.55 18.05
CA ILE A 76 29.16 -15.84 16.71
C ILE A 76 29.32 -17.35 16.51
N GLN A 77 29.84 -18.04 17.53
CA GLN A 77 30.04 -19.48 17.48
C GLN A 77 28.71 -20.23 17.35
N LEU A 78 27.67 -19.79 18.07
CA LEU A 78 26.33 -20.37 17.95
C LEU A 78 25.72 -20.14 16.56
N ARG A 79 25.90 -18.94 15.98
CA ARG A 79 25.47 -18.62 14.62
C ARG A 79 26.19 -19.49 13.57
N TYR A 80 27.49 -19.72 13.75
CA TYR A 80 28.27 -20.62 12.91
C TYR A 80 27.69 -22.05 12.93
N LEU A 81 27.42 -22.59 14.13
CA LEU A 81 26.80 -23.91 14.26
C LEU A 81 25.39 -23.98 13.64
N GLN A 82 24.58 -22.92 13.76
CA GLN A 82 23.28 -22.83 13.09
C GLN A 82 23.41 -22.83 11.56
N THR A 83 24.36 -22.09 11.00
CA THR A 83 24.57 -22.08 9.54
C THR A 83 24.98 -23.45 8.99
N LEU A 84 25.79 -24.20 9.75
CA LEU A 84 26.16 -25.56 9.37
C LEU A 84 24.96 -26.53 9.39
N ASN A 85 24.01 -26.33 10.31
CA ASN A 85 22.79 -27.14 10.37
C ASN A 85 21.82 -26.79 9.21
N SER A 86 21.75 -25.52 8.81
CA SER A 86 20.86 -25.08 7.72
C SER A 86 21.27 -25.57 6.32
N ILE A 87 22.50 -26.05 6.15
CA ILE A 87 23.02 -26.56 4.85
C ILE A 87 22.76 -28.07 4.70
N ARG A 88 22.13 -28.72 5.69
CA ARG A 88 21.82 -30.15 5.66
C ARG A 88 20.48 -30.46 5.00
#